data_AF-A0AAE1GUY3-F1
#
_entry.id   AF-A0AAE1GUY3-F1
#
_cell.length_a   1.000
_cell.length_b   1.000
_cell.length_c   1.000
_cell.angle_alpha   90.00
_cell.angle_beta   90.00
_cell.angle_gamma   90.00
#
_symmetry.space_group_name_H-M   'P 1'
#
loop_
_entity.id
_entity.type
_entity.pdbx_description
1 polymer ?
#
loop_
_entity_poly.entity_id
_entity_poly.type
_entity_poly.pdbx_seq_one_letter_code
_entity_poly.pdbx_strand_id
1 'polypeptide(L)' 'MTALIKPTEVLQLYKSLIRYGKNLKLTDQKFYLRRVREEFRANKDLQAPEKIEFMYKKGKSLLEKKRLV' A
#
# COMPACT_ATOMS: atom_id res chain seq x y z
N MET A 1 1.78 22.12 2.29
CA MET A 1 1.56 21.83 0.86
C MET A 1 1.46 20.33 0.69
N THR A 2 0.26 19.78 0.58
CA THR A 2 0.04 18.35 0.30
C THR A 2 0.38 18.06 -1.17
N ALA A 3 1.28 17.13 -1.45
CA ALA A 3 1.57 16.72 -2.82
C ALA A 3 0.34 16.01 -3.40
N LEU A 4 -0.09 16.40 -4.61
CA LEU A 4 -1.27 15.82 -5.24
C LEU A 4 -0.92 14.43 -5.79
N ILE A 5 -1.33 13.39 -5.07
CA ILE A 5 -1.09 12.00 -5.45
C ILE A 5 -2.04 11.61 -6.58
N LYS A 6 -1.47 11.16 -7.69
CA LYS A 6 -2.26 10.74 -8.86
C LYS A 6 -2.81 9.32 -8.65
N PRO A 7 -4.00 9.00 -9.21
CA PRO A 7 -4.54 7.64 -9.17
C PRO A 7 -3.58 6.58 -9.71
N THR A 8 -2.77 6.93 -10.71
CA THR A 8 -1.75 6.04 -11.28
C THR A 8 -0.66 5.68 -10.27
N GLU A 9 -0.25 6.61 -9.42
CA GLU A 9 0.73 6.36 -8.36
C GLU A 9 0.18 5.39 -7.31
N VAL A 10 -1.10 5.54 -6.95
CA VAL A 10 -1.79 4.62 -6.03
C VAL A 10 -1.84 3.20 -6.60
N LEU A 11 -2.17 3.06 -7.89
CA LEU A 11 -2.20 1.77 -8.57
C LEU A 11 -0.81 1.13 -8.69
N GLN A 12 0.23 1.93 -8.92
CA GLN A 12 1.62 1.47 -8.91
C GLN A 12 2.02 0.97 -7.52
N LEU A 13 1.68 1.72 -6.46
CA LEU A 13 1.94 1.30 -5.08
C LEU A 13 1.25 -0.03 -4.76
N TYR A 14 -0.03 -0.19 -5.13
CA TYR A 14 -0.75 -1.46 -4.97
C TYR A 14 -0.02 -2.62 -5.66
N LYS A 15 0.36 -2.47 -6.93
CA LYS A 15 1.09 -3.51 -7.68
C LYS A 15 2.43 -3.87 -7.00
N SER A 16 3.16 -2.86 -6.52
CA SER A 16 4.43 -3.05 -5.83
C SER A 16 4.26 -3.81 -4.50
N LEU A 17 3.23 -3.48 -3.72
CA LEU A 17 2.90 -4.19 -2.48
C LEU A 17 2.51 -5.65 -2.73
N ILE A 18 1.73 -5.92 -3.78
CA ILE A 18 1.39 -7.29 -4.18
C ILE A 18 2.64 -8.08 -4.60
N ARG A 19 3.53 -7.46 -5.40
CA ARG A 19 4.79 -8.09 -5.82
C ARG A 19 5.70 -8.38 -4.62
N TYR A 20 5.81 -7.44 -3.69
CA TYR A 20 6.57 -7.64 -2.45
C TYR A 20 6.00 -8.80 -1.64
N GLY A 21 4.68 -8.86 -1.46
CA GLY A 21 4.00 -9.94 -0.74
C GLY A 21 4.28 -11.34 -1.29
N LYS A 22 4.38 -11.48 -2.62
CA LYS A 22 4.72 -12.76 -3.27
C LYS A 22 6.15 -13.24 -2.97
N ASN A 23 7.04 -12.33 -2.56
CA ASN A 23 8.44 -12.63 -2.26
C ASN A 23 8.72 -12.81 -0.76
N LEU A 24 7.69 -12.69 0.10
CA LEU A 24 7.83 -12.90 1.54
C LEU A 24 8.15 -14.36 1.83
N LYS A 25 9.14 -14.61 2.70
CA LYS A 25 9.57 -15.97 3.07
C LYS A 25 9.11 -16.37 4.46
N LEU A 26 9.12 -15.42 5.41
CA LEU A 26 8.89 -15.70 6.83
C LEU A 26 7.49 -15.29 7.31
N THR A 27 6.69 -14.65 6.45
CA THR A 27 5.32 -14.22 6.76
C THR A 27 4.31 -14.97 5.90
N ASP A 28 3.12 -15.26 6.43
CA ASP A 28 2.02 -15.81 5.65
C ASP A 28 1.65 -14.85 4.50
N GLN A 29 2.00 -15.28 3.28
CA GLN A 29 1.76 -14.52 2.06
C GLN A 29 0.27 -14.29 1.80
N LYS A 30 -0.59 -15.29 2.08
CA LYS A 30 -2.04 -15.18 1.86
C LYS A 30 -2.62 -14.14 2.80
N PHE A 31 -2.21 -14.17 4.07
CA PHE A 31 -2.62 -13.17 5.05
C PHE A 31 -2.20 -11.76 4.64
N TYR A 32 -0.93 -11.57 4.27
CA TYR A 32 -0.42 -10.28 3.83
C TYR A 32 -1.18 -9.75 2.60
N LEU A 33 -1.34 -10.58 1.56
CA LEU A 33 -2.03 -10.19 0.32
C LEU A 33 -3.51 -9.86 0.58
N ARG A 34 -4.17 -10.63 1.46
CA ARG A 34 -5.55 -10.34 1.89
C ARG A 34 -5.61 -8.98 2.57
N ARG A 35 -4.71 -8.70 3.52
CA ARG A 35 -4.69 -7.44 4.26
C ARG A 35 -4.46 -6.24 3.35
N VAL A 36 -3.51 -6.32 2.42
CA VAL A 36 -3.29 -5.26 1.42
C VAL A 36 -4.56 -5.00 0.60
N ARG A 37 -5.24 -6.04 0.12
CA ARG A 37 -6.49 -5.88 -0.65
C ARG A 37 -7.60 -5.25 0.17
N GLU A 38 -7.76 -5.66 1.42
CA GLU A 38 -8.77 -5.11 2.33
C GLU A 38 -8.54 -3.62 2.58
N GLU A 39 -7.30 -3.21 2.87
CA GLU A 39 -6.96 -1.80 3.11
C GLU A 39 -7.27 -0.92 1.88
N PHE A 40 -6.91 -1.36 0.67
CA PHE A 40 -7.22 -0.62 -0.55
C PHE A 40 -8.73 -0.58 -0.85
N ARG A 41 -9.45 -1.67 -0.60
CA ARG A 41 -10.91 -1.72 -0.77
C ARG A 41 -11.64 -0.82 0.22
N ALA A 42 -11.23 -0.83 1.49
CA ALA A 42 -11.83 -0.02 2.54
C ALA A 42 -11.62 1.48 2.31
N ASN A 43 -10.54 1.88 1.64
CA ASN A 43 -10.20 3.27 1.36
C ASN A 43 -10.44 3.67 -0.12
N LYS A 44 -11.16 2.87 -0.91
CA LYS A 44 -11.34 3.11 -2.35
C LYS A 44 -12.04 4.45 -2.67
N ASP A 45 -12.95 4.86 -1.79
CA ASP A 45 -13.76 6.09 -1.93
C ASP A 45 -13.20 7.23 -1.06
N LEU A 46 -11.98 7.10 -0.54
CA LEU A 46 -11.33 8.12 0.28
C LEU A 46 -11.01 9.35 -0.57
N GLN A 47 -11.63 10.49 -0.26
CA GLN A 47 -11.43 11.74 -1.00
C GLN A 47 -10.58 12.78 -0.26
N ALA A 48 -10.40 12.64 1.06
CA ALA A 48 -9.65 13.59 1.86
C ALA A 48 -8.14 13.55 1.49
N PRO A 49 -7.57 14.63 0.90
CA PRO A 49 -6.21 14.60 0.35
C PRO A 49 -5.14 14.24 1.40
N GLU A 50 -5.28 14.75 2.62
CA GLU A 50 -4.37 14.46 3.73
C GLU A 50 -4.38 12.97 4.12
N LYS A 51 -5.58 12.35 4.11
CA LYS A 51 -5.72 10.92 4.41
C LYS A 51 -5.16 10.08 3.28
N ILE A 52 -5.37 10.47 2.01
CA ILE A 52 -4.78 9.81 0.85
C ILE A 52 -3.25 9.86 0.95
N GLU A 53 -2.71 11.04 1.26
CA GLU A 53 -1.27 11.25 1.41
C GLU A 53 -0.68 10.40 2.55
N PHE A 54 -1.34 10.37 3.70
CA PHE A 54 -0.95 9.54 4.83
C PHE A 54 -0.92 8.05 4.46
N MET A 55 -2.00 7.54 3.86
CA MET A 55 -2.11 6.11 3.50
C MET A 55 -1.08 5.73 2.42
N TYR A 56 -0.87 6.60 1.45
CA TYR A 56 0.14 6.40 0.42
C TYR A 56 1.55 6.34 1.01
N LYS A 57 1.92 7.31 1.86
CA LYS A 57 3.22 7.33 2.56
C LYS A 57 3.40 6.11 3.45
N LYS A 58 2.35 5.70 4.17
CA LYS A 58 2.34 4.46 4.98
C LYS A 58 2.69 3.24 4.12
N GLY A 59 2.00 3.05 3.00
CA GLY A 59 2.28 1.93 2.09
C GLY A 59 3.69 1.98 1.48
N LYS A 60 4.13 3.17 1.06
CA LYS A 60 5.48 3.37 0.51
C LYS A 60 6.57 3.02 1.53
N SER A 61 6.41 3.46 2.77
CA SER A 61 7.37 3.19 3.85
C SER A 61 7.53 1.69 4.17
N LEU A 62 6.49 0.88 3.92
CA LEU A 62 6.54 -0.57 4.10
C LEU A 62 7.48 -1.22 3.08
N LEU A 63 7.46 -0.75 1.83
CA LEU A 63 8.34 -1.21 0.76
C LEU A 63 9.78 -0.75 0.97
N GLU A 64 9.99 0.51 1.33
CA GLU A 64 11.33 1.10 1.53
C GLU A 64 12.10 0.42 2.66
N LYS A 65 11.42 0.16 3.78
CA LYS A 65 12.06 -0.39 4.97
C LYS A 65 12.14 -1.91 4.99
N LYS A 66 11.54 -2.59 4.00
CA LYS A 66 11.41 -4.07 3.94
C LYS A 66 11.01 -4.67 5.29
N ARG A 67 10.08 -4.01 6.02
CA ARG A 67 9.76 -4.31 7.42
C ARG A 67 9.08 -5.66 7.66
N LEU A 68 8.88 -6.45 6.60
CA LEU A 68 8.46 -7.83 6.67
C LEU A 68 9.62 -8.66 6.08
N VAL A 69 10.57 -9.01 6.96
CA VAL A 69 11.67 -9.94 6.64
C VAL A 69 11.17 -11.35 6.96
#